data_AF-A0A0Q4L4X5-F1
#
_entry.id   AF-A0A0Q4L4X5-F1
#
_cell.length_a   1.000
_cell.length_b   1.000
_cell.length_c   1.000
_cell.angle_alpha   90.00
_cell.angle_beta   90.00
_cell.angle_gamma   90.00
#
_symmetry.space_group_name_H-M   'P 1'
#
loop_
_entity.id
_entity.type
_entity.pdbx_description
1 polymer ?
#
loop_
_entity_poly.entity_id
_entity_poly.type
_entity_poly.pdbx_seq_one_letter_code
_entity_poly.pdbx_strand_id
1 'polypeptide(L)'
;MEKKIISTIIIATFLTIMGCRSDKKEQPRDAIVKVQKNRNPQNDSLHREDTLTEDKKDPNINPVYTSKSINIENALINGHKMILSKTEFNTIYPRNDSVKTTLWECGNPFEWLDKEWMIKKYGPENKEKGTFERFNSEITTIYLKKTEYNTNNHLVLFDRASAENNSFKIISHNITLDRNTTLEGFKQIFPNAEIEKLANKNEVRARFSLGEKRDDAFLFYFKNGKLNYFTLWWLLC
;
A
#
# COMPACT_ATOMS: atom_id res chain seq x y z
N MET A 1 -0.58 40.73 -42.45
CA MET A 1 0.88 40.56 -42.61
C MET A 1 1.50 40.92 -41.27
N GLU A 2 2.36 40.03 -40.74
CA GLU A 2 3.33 40.24 -39.61
C GLU A 2 2.76 40.29 -38.17
N LYS A 3 2.95 39.25 -37.34
CA LYS A 3 4.14 38.90 -36.50
C LYS A 3 4.35 39.93 -35.36
N LYS A 4 4.52 39.62 -34.07
CA LYS A 4 5.21 38.50 -33.40
C LYS A 4 4.92 38.54 -31.87
N ILE A 5 4.91 37.37 -31.25
CA ILE A 5 5.12 37.10 -29.80
C ILE A 5 6.60 37.35 -29.46
N ILE A 6 6.96 37.70 -28.20
CA ILE A 6 8.14 37.22 -27.43
C ILE A 6 8.27 37.91 -26.05
N SER A 7 8.39 37.06 -25.00
CA SER A 7 9.14 37.12 -23.71
C SER A 7 8.98 38.33 -22.77
N THR A 8 9.06 38.23 -21.43
CA THR A 8 9.95 37.45 -20.55
C THR A 8 9.39 37.46 -19.11
N ILE A 9 9.49 36.33 -18.38
CA ILE A 9 9.21 36.23 -16.94
C ILE A 9 10.56 36.05 -16.19
N ILE A 10 10.55 36.37 -14.89
CA ILE A 10 11.42 35.92 -13.76
C ILE A 10 12.71 36.80 -13.65
N ILE A 11 13.15 37.36 -12.51
CA ILE A 11 13.47 36.76 -11.21
C ILE A 11 13.69 37.88 -10.17
N ALA A 12 13.12 37.77 -8.96
CA ALA A 12 13.76 38.20 -7.71
C ALA A 12 12.92 37.80 -6.49
N THR A 13 13.11 36.59 -5.96
CA THR A 13 12.83 36.30 -4.54
C THR A 13 13.57 35.04 -4.13
N PHE A 14 14.87 35.20 -3.83
CA PHE A 14 15.67 34.27 -3.06
C PHE A 14 16.24 35.07 -1.89
N LEU A 15 16.00 34.63 -0.66
CA LEU A 15 16.88 34.74 0.52
C LEU A 15 16.10 34.43 1.81
N THR A 16 15.98 33.15 2.13
CA THR A 16 16.16 32.59 3.48
C THR A 16 16.93 31.29 3.21
N ILE A 17 17.98 30.87 3.92
CA ILE A 17 18.03 30.52 5.34
C ILE A 17 19.52 30.46 5.71
N MET A 18 19.94 31.24 6.71
CA MET A 18 21.20 31.03 7.44
C MET A 18 20.81 30.43 8.79
N GLY A 19 21.21 29.18 9.06
CA GLY A 19 20.88 28.45 10.27
C GLY A 19 21.99 27.48 10.65
N CYS A 20 22.68 27.80 11.74
CA CYS A 20 23.76 27.04 12.38
C CYS A 20 23.33 25.67 12.95
N ARG A 21 24.28 24.73 13.04
CA ARG A 21 24.66 23.83 14.17
C ARG A 21 25.19 22.49 13.63
N SER A 22 26.48 22.16 13.77
CA SER A 22 27.26 21.72 14.95
C SER A 22 27.01 20.27 15.37
N ASP A 23 28.03 19.44 15.10
CA ASP A 23 28.55 18.26 15.81
C ASP A 23 27.62 17.30 16.58
N LYS A 24 27.76 16.00 16.30
CA LYS A 24 28.12 15.02 17.34
C LYS A 24 28.68 13.69 16.80
N LYS A 25 29.66 13.22 17.56
CA LYS A 25 30.59 12.09 17.40
C LYS A 25 29.96 10.71 17.52
N GLU A 26 30.58 9.75 16.85
CA GLU A 26 30.39 8.30 16.98
C GLU A 26 31.15 7.67 18.17
N GLN A 27 30.56 6.56 18.63
CA GLN A 27 31.12 5.38 19.33
C GLN A 27 31.60 5.50 20.79
N PRO A 28 31.77 4.37 21.54
CA PRO A 28 31.40 2.95 21.29
C PRO A 28 30.75 2.24 22.52
N ARG A 29 30.43 0.94 22.43
CA ARG A 29 30.81 -0.10 23.43
C ARG A 29 30.31 -1.50 23.03
N ASP A 30 31.26 -2.34 22.62
CA ASP A 30 31.18 -3.79 22.74
C ASP A 30 31.45 -4.21 24.19
N ALA A 31 30.64 -5.11 24.74
CA ALA A 31 30.99 -5.91 25.90
C ALA A 31 30.33 -7.29 25.80
N ILE A 32 31.22 -8.27 25.70
CA ILE A 32 31.03 -9.72 25.61
C ILE A 32 30.33 -10.28 26.85
N VAL A 33 29.37 -11.20 26.66
CA VAL A 33 29.09 -12.26 27.65
C VAL A 33 29.00 -13.61 26.95
N LYS A 34 29.97 -14.48 27.29
CA LYS A 34 30.04 -15.90 26.94
C LYS A 34 29.00 -16.68 27.74
N VAL A 35 28.26 -17.59 27.12
CA VAL A 35 27.64 -18.73 27.82
C VAL A 35 27.87 -20.01 27.01
N GLN A 36 28.46 -20.98 27.70
CA GLN A 36 28.80 -22.32 27.24
C GLN A 36 27.57 -23.10 26.77
N LYS A 37 27.66 -23.75 25.61
CA LYS A 37 26.78 -24.86 25.23
C LYS A 37 27.59 -26.14 25.28
N ASN A 38 27.09 -27.13 26.02
CA ASN A 38 27.56 -28.49 25.90
C ASN A 38 26.38 -29.47 25.98
N ARG A 39 26.50 -30.49 25.12
CA ARG A 39 25.77 -31.76 25.00
C ARG A 39 24.54 -31.82 24.09
N ASN A 40 24.71 -32.72 23.14
CA ASN A 40 23.84 -33.19 22.07
C ASN A 40 23.24 -34.57 22.52
N PRO A 41 22.56 -35.35 21.67
CA PRO A 41 21.12 -35.61 21.69
C PRO A 41 20.78 -37.09 21.97
N GLN A 42 19.50 -37.41 22.18
CA GLN A 42 19.02 -38.79 22.01
C GLN A 42 17.50 -38.83 21.76
N ASN A 43 17.14 -39.31 20.54
CA ASN A 43 16.11 -40.31 20.16
C ASN A 43 15.10 -40.76 21.24
N ASP A 44 13.85 -41.16 20.97
CA ASP A 44 13.20 -41.68 19.77
C ASP A 44 11.68 -41.84 20.04
N SER A 45 10.90 -41.96 18.96
CA SER A 45 9.57 -42.61 18.85
C SER A 45 8.34 -41.98 19.53
N LEU A 46 7.31 -41.68 18.72
CA LEU A 46 6.03 -42.40 18.75
C LEU A 46 5.13 -41.98 17.57
N HIS A 47 4.53 -42.97 16.89
CA HIS A 47 3.48 -42.84 15.89
C HIS A 47 2.32 -41.92 16.33
N ARG A 48 1.75 -41.15 15.39
CA ARG A 48 0.31 -40.86 15.39
C ARG A 48 -0.23 -40.47 14.01
N GLU A 49 -1.47 -40.90 13.81
CA GLU A 49 -2.31 -40.89 12.62
C GLU A 49 -2.53 -39.51 11.98
N ASP A 50 -2.89 -39.54 10.69
CA ASP A 50 -3.47 -38.40 9.99
C ASP A 50 -4.62 -37.79 10.79
N THR A 51 -4.60 -36.48 10.97
CA THR A 51 -5.81 -35.74 11.38
C THR A 51 -5.85 -34.43 10.61
N LEU A 52 -6.89 -34.29 9.78
CA LEU A 52 -7.35 -33.01 9.27
C LEU A 52 -7.61 -32.08 10.45
N THR A 53 -6.84 -31.01 10.58
CA THR A 53 -7.13 -29.97 11.57
C THR A 53 -8.10 -28.97 10.94
N GLU A 54 -9.40 -29.22 11.11
CA GLU A 54 -10.40 -28.16 11.00
C GLU A 54 -10.22 -27.14 12.13
N ASP A 55 -10.52 -25.89 11.77
CA ASP A 55 -10.46 -24.69 12.59
C ASP A 55 -11.01 -24.88 14.01
N LYS A 56 -10.20 -24.45 14.99
CA LYS A 56 -10.72 -23.96 16.27
C LYS A 56 -10.16 -22.58 16.53
N LYS A 57 -10.89 -21.56 16.07
CA LYS A 57 -10.77 -20.21 16.65
C LYS A 57 -11.65 -20.13 17.88
N ASP A 58 -11.01 -19.82 18.99
CA ASP A 58 -11.62 -19.44 20.26
C ASP A 58 -12.60 -18.25 20.03
N PRO A 59 -13.85 -18.29 20.51
CA PRO A 59 -14.87 -17.29 20.16
C PRO A 59 -14.69 -15.89 20.76
N ASN A 60 -13.64 -15.63 21.56
CA ASN A 60 -13.63 -14.40 22.37
C ASN A 60 -12.31 -13.62 22.42
N ILE A 61 -11.46 -13.77 21.41
CA ILE A 61 -10.35 -12.84 21.19
C ILE A 61 -10.53 -12.24 19.80
N ASN A 62 -11.00 -10.99 19.72
CA ASN A 62 -10.80 -10.19 18.53
C ASN A 62 -9.28 -10.20 18.25
N PRO A 63 -8.80 -10.71 17.10
CA PRO A 63 -7.38 -10.71 16.82
C PRO A 63 -6.93 -9.25 16.73
N VAL A 64 -6.16 -8.83 17.72
CA VAL A 64 -5.60 -7.48 17.79
C VAL A 64 -4.46 -7.39 16.80
N TYR A 65 -4.56 -6.47 15.85
CA TYR A 65 -3.50 -6.18 14.90
C TYR A 65 -2.60 -5.07 15.46
N THR A 66 -1.44 -5.46 15.99
CA THR A 66 -0.53 -4.54 16.68
C THR A 66 0.53 -3.91 15.77
N SER A 67 0.72 -4.45 14.56
CA SER A 67 1.65 -3.90 13.58
C SER A 67 1.18 -2.54 13.07
N LYS A 68 2.14 -1.64 12.82
CA LYS A 68 1.89 -0.32 12.20
C LYS A 68 1.86 -0.39 10.67
N SER A 69 2.18 -1.54 10.11
CA SER A 69 2.24 -1.76 8.67
C SER A 69 1.40 -2.97 8.26
N ILE A 70 0.89 -2.95 7.03
CA ILE A 70 0.20 -4.07 6.39
C ILE A 70 0.94 -4.39 5.10
N ASN A 71 1.48 -5.60 4.99
CA ASN A 71 2.04 -6.08 3.74
C ASN A 71 0.93 -6.25 2.71
N ILE A 72 1.15 -5.79 1.48
CA ILE A 72 0.14 -5.79 0.41
C ILE A 72 -0.32 -7.22 0.06
N GLU A 73 0.57 -8.20 0.21
CA GLU A 73 0.30 -9.63 -0.02
C GLU A 73 -0.64 -10.23 1.03
N ASN A 74 -0.67 -9.63 2.24
CA ASN A 74 -1.57 -10.03 3.31
C ASN A 74 -2.96 -9.39 3.21
N ALA A 75 -3.18 -8.52 2.21
CA ALA A 75 -4.42 -7.79 2.03
C ALA A 75 -5.20 -8.31 0.82
N LEU A 76 -6.52 -8.41 0.97
CA LEU A 76 -7.44 -8.74 -0.11
C LEU A 76 -8.54 -7.69 -0.23
N ILE A 77 -8.94 -7.39 -1.46
CA ILE A 77 -10.15 -6.65 -1.79
C ILE A 77 -11.17 -7.60 -2.39
N ASN A 78 -12.34 -7.73 -1.74
CA ASN A 78 -13.41 -8.67 -2.14
C ASN A 78 -12.92 -10.12 -2.31
N GLY A 79 -11.96 -10.55 -1.50
CA GLY A 79 -11.36 -11.89 -1.58
C GLY A 79 -10.27 -12.05 -2.64
N HIS A 80 -9.90 -11.00 -3.37
CA HIS A 80 -8.88 -11.04 -4.41
C HIS A 80 -7.63 -10.24 -4.02
N LYS A 81 -6.47 -10.62 -4.59
CA LYS A 81 -5.19 -9.95 -4.37
C LYS A 81 -5.27 -8.48 -4.81
N MET A 82 -4.52 -7.61 -4.13
CA MET A 82 -4.42 -6.19 -4.49
C MET A 82 -3.70 -5.93 -5.81
N ILE A 83 -2.81 -6.84 -6.20
CA ILE A 83 -2.09 -6.82 -7.48
C ILE A 83 -2.43 -8.11 -8.22
N LEU A 84 -2.91 -7.97 -9.45
CA LEU A 84 -3.28 -9.08 -10.33
C LEU A 84 -2.58 -8.89 -11.67
N SER A 85 -2.30 -10.00 -12.37
CA SER A 85 -2.06 -9.90 -13.81
C SER A 85 -3.34 -9.46 -14.52
N LYS A 86 -3.20 -8.84 -15.69
CA LYS A 86 -4.35 -8.41 -16.50
C LYS A 86 -5.25 -9.59 -16.88
N THR A 87 -4.68 -10.75 -17.13
CA THR A 87 -5.41 -11.99 -17.44
C THR A 87 -6.23 -12.48 -16.25
N GLU A 88 -5.64 -12.53 -15.05
CA GLU A 88 -6.37 -12.91 -13.82
C GLU A 88 -7.51 -11.93 -13.55
N PHE A 89 -7.24 -10.62 -13.66
CA PHE A 89 -8.27 -9.60 -13.46
C PHE A 89 -9.45 -9.76 -14.42
N ASN A 90 -9.19 -9.95 -15.71
CA ASN A 90 -10.24 -10.12 -16.71
C ASN A 90 -11.03 -11.44 -16.51
N THR A 91 -10.42 -12.45 -15.90
CA THR A 91 -11.09 -13.71 -15.55
C THR A 91 -12.06 -13.51 -14.38
N ILE A 92 -11.64 -12.76 -13.36
CA ILE A 92 -12.47 -12.44 -12.19
C ILE A 92 -13.58 -11.45 -12.57
N TYR A 93 -13.25 -10.47 -13.41
CA TYR A 93 -14.12 -9.36 -13.79
C TYR A 93 -14.19 -9.21 -15.32
N PRO A 94 -15.04 -10.02 -15.99
CA PRO A 94 -15.14 -10.02 -17.45
C PRO A 94 -15.77 -8.74 -18.03
N ARG A 95 -16.40 -7.91 -17.19
CA ARG A 95 -16.99 -6.61 -17.56
C ARG A 95 -16.61 -5.57 -16.52
N ASN A 96 -16.44 -4.32 -16.98
CA ASN A 96 -16.22 -3.15 -16.16
C ASN A 96 -17.29 -2.09 -16.46
N ASP A 97 -17.44 -1.12 -15.56
CA ASP A 97 -18.44 -0.06 -15.69
C ASP A 97 -17.93 1.03 -16.66
N SER A 98 -16.65 1.38 -16.55
CA SER A 98 -15.97 2.30 -17.46
C SER A 98 -14.45 2.18 -17.33
N VAL A 99 -13.74 2.82 -18.26
CA VAL A 99 -12.28 2.98 -18.23
C VAL A 99 -11.91 4.42 -18.57
N LYS A 100 -10.81 4.91 -18.00
CA LYS A 100 -10.25 6.23 -18.29
C LYS A 100 -8.74 6.15 -18.33
N THR A 101 -8.12 6.68 -19.38
CA THR A 101 -6.66 6.77 -19.47
C THR A 101 -6.21 8.20 -19.22
N THR A 102 -5.22 8.36 -18.35
CA THR A 102 -4.64 9.67 -18.01
C THR A 102 -3.13 9.57 -17.92
N LEU A 103 -2.45 10.66 -18.26
CA LEU A 103 -1.04 10.84 -17.95
C LEU A 103 -0.86 10.99 -16.43
N TRP A 104 0.06 10.23 -15.85
CA TRP A 104 0.51 10.44 -14.48
C TRP A 104 1.75 11.33 -14.46
N GLU A 105 1.64 12.47 -13.79
CA GLU A 105 2.63 13.55 -13.84
C GLU A 105 3.83 13.30 -12.93
N CYS A 106 3.65 12.57 -11.83
CA CYS A 106 4.76 12.20 -10.94
C CYS A 106 4.57 10.81 -10.34
N GLY A 107 5.61 10.00 -10.56
CA GLY A 107 5.81 8.61 -10.18
C GLY A 107 4.68 7.64 -10.51
N ASN A 108 5.08 6.39 -10.75
CA ASN A 108 4.17 5.38 -11.22
C ASN A 108 4.54 4.05 -10.55
N PRO A 109 3.64 3.43 -9.76
CA PRO A 109 3.94 2.22 -9.01
C PRO A 109 4.27 1.06 -9.95
N PHE A 110 3.75 1.07 -11.19
CA PHE A 110 4.08 0.05 -12.17
C PHE A 110 5.54 0.04 -12.61
N GLU A 111 6.27 1.16 -12.44
CA GLU A 111 7.68 1.25 -12.81
C GLU A 111 8.56 0.29 -12.01
N TRP A 112 8.18 0.01 -10.76
CA TRP A 112 8.95 -0.85 -9.87
C TRP A 112 8.20 -2.12 -9.44
N LEU A 113 6.87 -2.20 -9.59
CA LEU A 113 6.11 -3.43 -9.32
C LEU A 113 6.56 -4.60 -10.23
N ASP A 114 6.97 -4.32 -11.46
CA ASP A 114 7.56 -5.31 -12.38
C ASP A 114 8.57 -4.63 -13.32
N LYS A 115 9.73 -4.25 -12.74
CA LYS A 115 10.80 -3.55 -13.46
C LYS A 115 11.31 -4.34 -14.66
N GLU A 116 11.39 -5.66 -14.56
CA GLU A 116 11.87 -6.51 -15.67
C GLU A 116 10.93 -6.42 -16.88
N TRP A 117 9.62 -6.51 -16.65
CA TRP A 117 8.62 -6.32 -17.71
C TRP A 117 8.67 -4.91 -18.29
N MET A 118 8.80 -3.88 -17.44
CA MET A 118 8.90 -2.49 -17.89
C MET A 118 10.13 -2.27 -18.78
N ILE A 119 11.30 -2.81 -18.42
CA ILE A 119 12.52 -2.74 -19.24
C ILE A 119 12.30 -3.42 -20.59
N LYS A 120 11.73 -4.63 -20.57
CA LYS A 120 11.47 -5.39 -21.80
C LYS A 120 10.51 -4.66 -22.74
N LYS A 121 9.46 -4.03 -22.19
CA LYS A 121 8.43 -3.35 -22.98
C LYS A 121 8.88 -1.98 -23.46
N TYR A 122 9.40 -1.16 -22.55
CA TYR A 122 9.61 0.27 -22.76
C TYR A 122 11.09 0.68 -22.92
N GLY A 123 12.03 -0.26 -22.80
CA GLY A 123 13.47 0.03 -22.85
C GLY A 123 14.03 0.31 -21.44
N PRO A 124 15.34 0.54 -21.29
CA PRO A 124 15.96 0.83 -20.00
C PRO A 124 15.41 2.11 -19.35
N GLU A 125 15.70 2.29 -18.05
CA GLU A 125 15.41 3.52 -17.34
C GLU A 125 16.22 4.69 -17.93
N ASN A 126 15.54 5.80 -18.18
CA ASN A 126 16.11 7.06 -18.61
C ASN A 126 16.06 8.07 -17.45
N LYS A 127 17.22 8.39 -16.89
CA LYS A 127 17.36 9.29 -15.75
C LYS A 127 16.90 10.73 -16.04
N GLU A 128 16.99 11.18 -17.30
CA GLU A 128 16.55 12.53 -17.69
C GLU A 128 15.02 12.64 -17.75
N LYS A 129 14.35 11.58 -18.19
CA LYS A 129 12.88 11.50 -18.22
C LYS A 129 12.26 11.13 -16.87
N GLY A 130 13.06 10.59 -15.93
CA GLY A 130 12.57 10.06 -14.67
C GLY A 130 11.75 8.77 -14.80
N THR A 131 11.80 8.11 -15.96
CA THR A 131 11.03 6.89 -16.27
C THR A 131 11.73 6.07 -17.38
N PHE A 132 11.09 5.06 -17.96
CA PHE A 132 11.63 4.23 -19.04
C PHE A 132 11.61 4.93 -20.40
N GLU A 133 12.60 4.66 -21.26
CA GLU A 133 12.83 5.37 -22.54
C GLU A 133 11.58 5.65 -23.38
N ARG A 134 10.71 4.64 -23.53
CA ARG A 134 9.49 4.68 -24.35
C ARG A 134 8.21 4.66 -23.53
N PHE A 135 8.28 4.70 -22.20
CA PHE A 135 7.08 4.79 -21.38
C PHE A 135 6.61 6.25 -21.34
N ASN A 136 5.35 6.47 -21.70
CA ASN A 136 4.74 7.80 -21.75
C ASN A 136 3.97 8.14 -20.49
N SER A 137 4.11 7.36 -19.42
CA SER A 137 3.42 7.53 -18.13
C SER A 137 1.89 7.49 -18.19
N GLU A 138 1.30 7.01 -19.28
CA GLU A 138 -0.15 6.81 -19.36
C GLU A 138 -0.57 5.59 -18.54
N ILE A 139 -1.54 5.81 -17.66
CA ILE A 139 -2.17 4.77 -16.86
C ILE A 139 -3.67 4.76 -17.13
N THR A 140 -4.22 3.56 -17.23
CA THR A 140 -5.66 3.36 -17.38
C THR A 140 -6.27 2.99 -16.04
N THR A 141 -7.24 3.78 -15.59
CA THR A 141 -8.10 3.46 -14.47
C THR A 141 -9.32 2.68 -14.97
N ILE A 142 -9.62 1.56 -14.32
CA ILE A 142 -10.78 0.69 -14.55
C ILE A 142 -11.73 0.91 -13.37
N TYR A 143 -12.98 1.27 -13.68
CA TYR A 143 -14.03 1.44 -12.69
C TYR A 143 -14.94 0.22 -12.69
N LEU A 144 -15.16 -0.35 -11.50
CA LEU A 144 -15.99 -1.53 -11.32
C LEU A 144 -16.64 -1.53 -9.93
N LYS A 145 -17.97 -1.50 -9.86
CA LYS A 145 -18.74 -1.64 -8.60
C LYS A 145 -18.25 -0.69 -7.49
N LYS A 146 -17.99 0.58 -7.85
CA LYS A 146 -17.40 1.60 -6.95
C LYS A 146 -16.01 1.23 -6.42
N THR A 147 -15.26 0.45 -7.19
CA THR A 147 -13.83 0.18 -7.03
C THR A 147 -13.08 0.73 -8.23
N GLU A 148 -11.91 1.29 -7.96
CA GLU A 148 -10.96 1.84 -8.92
C GLU A 148 -9.72 0.94 -8.91
N TYR A 149 -9.30 0.55 -10.10
CA TYR A 149 -8.06 -0.16 -10.33
C TYR A 149 -7.24 0.57 -11.37
N ASN A 150 -5.94 0.66 -11.19
CA ASN A 150 -5.03 1.19 -12.21
C ASN A 150 -4.39 0.05 -12.99
N THR A 151 -4.04 0.27 -14.26
CA THR A 151 -3.36 -0.73 -15.08
C THR A 151 -2.41 -0.09 -16.10
N ASN A 152 -1.28 -0.77 -16.32
CA ASN A 152 -0.36 -0.55 -17.44
C ASN A 152 -0.57 -1.58 -18.58
N ASN A 153 -1.73 -2.26 -18.59
CA ASN A 153 -2.11 -3.40 -19.44
C ASN A 153 -1.44 -4.74 -19.14
N HIS A 154 -0.43 -4.80 -18.26
CA HIS A 154 0.19 -6.04 -17.79
C HIS A 154 -0.24 -6.41 -16.39
N LEU A 155 -0.17 -5.47 -15.47
CA LEU A 155 -0.66 -5.59 -14.11
C LEU A 155 -1.90 -4.73 -13.90
N VAL A 156 -2.75 -5.17 -12.99
CA VAL A 156 -3.88 -4.40 -12.47
C VAL A 156 -3.68 -4.25 -10.97
N LEU A 157 -3.65 -3.01 -10.52
CA LEU A 157 -3.39 -2.61 -9.15
C LEU A 157 -4.65 -1.99 -8.54
N PHE A 158 -5.08 -2.50 -7.40
CA PHE A 158 -6.11 -1.86 -6.60
C PHE A 158 -5.71 -0.43 -6.22
N ASP A 159 -6.62 0.52 -6.36
CA ASP A 159 -6.42 1.92 -5.98
C ASP A 159 -7.37 2.32 -4.84
N ARG A 160 -8.67 2.17 -5.07
CA ARG A 160 -9.69 2.64 -4.14
C ARG A 160 -10.95 1.79 -4.21
N ALA A 161 -11.62 1.56 -3.08
CA ALA A 161 -12.96 0.99 -3.07
C ALA A 161 -13.85 1.64 -2.01
N SER A 162 -15.11 1.88 -2.39
CA SER A 162 -16.16 2.21 -1.43
C SER A 162 -16.48 1.00 -0.55
N ALA A 163 -16.61 1.20 0.76
CA ALA A 163 -16.96 0.14 1.70
C ALA A 163 -18.42 -0.32 1.58
N GLU A 164 -19.28 0.43 0.87
CA GLU A 164 -20.72 0.14 0.71
C GLU A 164 -20.98 -1.25 0.10
N ASN A 165 -20.16 -1.63 -0.89
CA ASN A 165 -20.29 -2.87 -1.66
C ASN A 165 -19.02 -3.71 -1.65
N ASN A 166 -17.99 -3.28 -0.92
CA ASN A 166 -16.68 -3.91 -0.95
C ASN A 166 -16.15 -4.16 0.46
N SER A 167 -15.33 -5.21 0.59
CA SER A 167 -14.71 -5.61 1.85
C SER A 167 -13.19 -5.69 1.71
N PHE A 168 -12.48 -5.21 2.73
CA PHE A 168 -11.04 -5.35 2.87
C PHE A 168 -10.73 -6.46 3.87
N LYS A 169 -9.86 -7.41 3.53
CA LYS A 169 -9.47 -8.51 4.43
C LYS A 169 -7.97 -8.53 4.67
N ILE A 170 -7.57 -8.68 5.94
CA ILE A 170 -6.20 -9.00 6.33
C ILE A 170 -6.14 -10.49 6.62
N ILE A 171 -5.49 -11.24 5.74
CA ILE A 171 -5.49 -12.71 5.76
C ILE A 171 -4.88 -13.23 7.05
N SER A 172 -3.71 -12.71 7.43
CA SER A 172 -2.91 -13.19 8.56
C SER A 172 -3.64 -13.16 9.90
N HIS A 173 -4.64 -12.30 10.05
CA HIS A 173 -5.44 -12.16 11.27
C HIS A 173 -6.92 -12.48 11.06
N ASN A 174 -7.32 -12.84 9.84
CA ASN A 174 -8.72 -13.02 9.43
C ASN A 174 -9.62 -11.83 9.81
N ILE A 175 -9.08 -10.62 9.73
CA ILE A 175 -9.83 -9.38 9.95
C ILE A 175 -10.52 -9.02 8.66
N THR A 176 -11.82 -8.70 8.72
CA THR A 176 -12.58 -8.19 7.58
C THR A 176 -13.19 -6.84 7.95
N LEU A 177 -13.01 -5.86 7.08
CA LEU A 177 -13.52 -4.50 7.21
C LEU A 177 -14.48 -4.21 6.05
N ASP A 178 -15.61 -3.60 6.37
CA ASP A 178 -16.71 -3.32 5.44
C ASP A 178 -17.51 -2.09 5.91
N ARG A 179 -18.62 -1.76 5.24
CA ARG A 179 -19.50 -0.65 5.66
C ARG A 179 -20.02 -0.71 7.09
N ASN A 180 -20.06 -1.89 7.70
CA ASN A 180 -20.59 -2.07 9.06
C ASN A 180 -19.53 -1.71 10.11
N THR A 181 -18.25 -1.73 9.72
CA THR A 181 -17.11 -1.35 10.54
C THR A 181 -17.26 0.08 11.06
N THR A 182 -17.32 0.22 12.39
CA THR A 182 -17.32 1.51 13.07
C THR A 182 -15.89 1.95 13.39
N LEU A 183 -15.69 3.25 13.59
CA LEU A 183 -14.40 3.76 14.04
C LEU A 183 -13.98 3.15 15.39
N GLU A 184 -14.92 2.97 16.31
CA GLU A 184 -14.62 2.36 17.62
C GLU A 184 -14.29 0.88 17.51
N GLY A 185 -15.03 0.12 16.69
CA GLY A 185 -14.69 -1.28 16.41
C GLY A 185 -13.33 -1.41 15.70
N PHE A 186 -13.03 -0.49 14.79
CA PHE A 186 -11.72 -0.42 14.14
C PHE A 186 -10.60 -0.18 15.16
N LYS A 187 -10.73 0.79 16.07
CA LYS A 187 -9.71 1.07 17.11
C LYS A 187 -9.49 -0.11 18.06
N GLN A 188 -10.52 -0.91 18.32
CA GLN A 188 -10.38 -2.13 19.12
C GLN A 188 -9.56 -3.20 18.39
N ILE A 189 -9.76 -3.34 17.08
CA ILE A 189 -8.99 -4.27 16.24
C ILE A 189 -7.55 -3.76 16.05
N PHE A 190 -7.38 -2.45 15.88
CA PHE A 190 -6.11 -1.79 15.59
C PHE A 190 -5.75 -0.72 16.63
N PRO A 191 -5.35 -1.10 17.85
CA PRO A 191 -5.10 -0.15 18.94
C PRO A 191 -3.92 0.79 18.66
N ASN A 192 -3.01 0.40 17.76
CA ASN A 192 -1.82 1.17 17.40
C ASN A 192 -1.97 1.93 16.08
N ALA A 193 -3.19 1.97 15.49
CA ALA A 193 -3.43 2.68 14.25
C ALA A 193 -3.17 4.19 14.40
N GLU A 194 -2.50 4.78 13.41
CA GLU A 194 -2.40 6.23 13.32
C GLU A 194 -3.74 6.79 12.82
N ILE A 195 -4.43 7.56 13.67
CA ILE A 195 -5.72 8.17 13.35
C ILE A 195 -5.53 9.67 13.15
N GLU A 196 -5.81 10.12 11.93
CA GLU A 196 -5.69 11.50 11.52
C GLU A 196 -7.08 12.13 11.39
N LYS A 197 -7.23 13.35 11.91
CA LYS A 197 -8.43 14.17 11.69
C LYS A 197 -8.29 14.90 10.36
N LEU A 198 -9.33 14.86 9.53
CA LEU A 198 -9.36 15.58 8.26
C LEU A 198 -9.96 16.98 8.45
N ALA A 199 -9.89 17.81 7.40
CA ALA A 199 -10.45 19.16 7.41
C ALA A 199 -11.95 19.16 7.75
N ASN A 200 -12.69 18.14 7.29
CA ASN A 200 -14.05 17.89 7.72
C ASN A 200 -14.04 17.20 9.09
N LYS A 201 -14.64 17.85 10.10
CA LYS A 201 -14.70 17.36 11.49
C LYS A 201 -15.37 15.98 11.64
N ASN A 202 -16.20 15.60 10.68
CA ASN A 202 -16.91 14.32 10.68
C ASN A 202 -16.14 13.20 9.97
N GLU A 203 -14.95 13.50 9.44
CA GLU A 203 -14.13 12.55 8.69
C GLU A 203 -12.79 12.32 9.40
N VAL A 204 -12.41 11.05 9.50
CA VAL A 204 -11.11 10.64 10.03
C VAL A 204 -10.50 9.61 9.09
N ARG A 205 -9.17 9.54 9.10
CA ARG A 205 -8.40 8.60 8.31
C ARG A 205 -7.52 7.77 9.23
N ALA A 206 -7.58 6.45 9.10
CA ALA A 206 -6.56 5.58 9.67
C ALA A 206 -5.50 5.26 8.61
N ARG A 207 -4.23 5.28 8.99
CA ARG A 207 -3.09 5.04 8.09
C ARG A 207 -2.26 3.83 8.54
N PHE A 208 -1.88 2.98 7.57
CA PHE A 208 -0.96 1.86 7.75
C PHE A 208 0.04 1.83 6.61
N SER A 209 1.33 1.90 6.92
CA SER A 209 2.38 1.81 5.89
C SER A 209 2.38 0.44 5.19
N LEU A 210 2.79 0.42 3.92
CA LEU A 210 3.09 -0.80 3.18
C LEU A 210 4.49 -1.30 3.56
N GLY A 211 4.61 -1.91 4.73
CA GLY A 211 5.89 -2.32 5.31
C GLY A 211 6.57 -1.22 6.14
N GLU A 212 7.66 -1.56 6.82
CA GLU A 212 8.24 -0.73 7.91
C GLU A 212 8.93 0.57 7.47
N LYS A 213 9.11 0.81 6.17
CA LYS A 213 9.89 1.95 5.64
C LYS A 213 9.34 2.52 4.33
N ARG A 214 8.04 2.34 4.06
CA ARG A 214 7.40 2.91 2.87
C ARG A 214 6.42 4.00 3.29
N ASP A 215 6.48 5.12 2.58
CA ASP A 215 5.47 6.16 2.70
C ASP A 215 4.15 5.70 2.08
N ASP A 216 4.20 4.78 1.12
CA ASP A 216 3.03 4.08 0.61
C ASP A 216 2.22 3.48 1.74
N ALA A 217 0.89 3.57 1.66
CA ALA A 217 0.03 3.22 2.77
C ALA A 217 -1.34 2.71 2.33
N PHE A 218 -1.92 1.83 3.14
CA PHE A 218 -3.36 1.67 3.19
C PHE A 218 -3.96 2.79 4.03
N LEU A 219 -4.96 3.46 3.47
CA LEU A 219 -5.73 4.50 4.13
C LEU A 219 -7.18 4.07 4.26
N PHE A 220 -7.72 4.12 5.47
CA PHE A 220 -9.11 3.79 5.78
C PHE A 220 -9.85 5.05 6.20
N TYR A 221 -10.81 5.47 5.38
CA TYR A 221 -11.54 6.72 5.60
C TYR A 221 -12.87 6.42 6.27
N PHE A 222 -13.08 7.03 7.43
CA PHE A 222 -14.34 6.97 8.16
C PHE A 222 -15.08 8.30 8.01
N LYS A 223 -16.38 8.23 7.81
CA LYS A 223 -17.28 9.37 7.78
C LYS A 223 -18.43 9.12 8.74
N ASN A 224 -18.71 10.07 9.63
CA ASN A 224 -19.72 9.93 10.68
C ASN A 224 -19.54 8.63 11.51
N GLY A 225 -18.27 8.26 11.78
CA GLY A 225 -17.94 7.06 12.56
C GLY A 225 -18.10 5.71 11.84
N LYS A 226 -18.41 5.69 10.55
CA LYS A 226 -18.52 4.47 9.73
C LYS A 226 -17.47 4.44 8.62
N LEU A 227 -16.95 3.25 8.32
CA LEU A 227 -16.00 3.08 7.21
C LEU A 227 -16.71 3.44 5.89
N ASN A 228 -16.13 4.39 5.15
CA ASN A 228 -16.71 4.95 3.93
C ASN A 228 -16.01 4.40 2.69
N TYR A 229 -14.68 4.45 2.68
CA TYR A 229 -13.86 3.86 1.62
C TYR A 229 -12.46 3.58 2.16
N PHE A 230 -11.72 2.76 1.43
CA PHE A 230 -10.32 2.52 1.66
C PHE A 230 -9.56 2.69 0.35
N THR A 231 -8.29 3.07 0.45
CA THR A 231 -7.44 3.34 -0.71
C THR A 231 -6.03 2.85 -0.42
N LEU A 232 -5.37 2.40 -1.48
CA LEU A 232 -3.96 2.12 -1.52
C LEU A 232 -3.26 3.36 -2.08
N TRP A 233 -2.70 4.14 -1.17
CA TRP A 233 -2.00 5.35 -1.51
C TRP A 233 -0.52 5.06 -1.77
N TRP A 234 0.00 5.64 -2.84
CA TRP A 234 1.39 5.57 -3.22
C TRP A 234 1.99 6.97 -3.12
N LEU A 235 3.08 7.13 -2.37
CA LEU A 235 3.84 8.36 -2.41
C LEU A 235 4.81 8.26 -3.58
N LEU A 236 4.43 8.87 -4.69
CA LEU A 236 5.12 8.75 -5.98
C LEU A 236 5.82 10.04 -6.39
N CYS A 237 5.85 11.03 -5.49
CA CYS A 237 6.43 12.35 -5.64
C CYS A 237 7.02 12.73 -4.27
#